data_AF-A0A843DAX0-F1
#
_entry.id   AF-A0A843DAX0-F1
#
_cell.length_a   1.000
_cell.length_b   1.000
_cell.length_c   1.000
_cell.angle_alpha   90.00
_cell.angle_beta   90.00
_cell.angle_gamma   90.00
#
_symmetry.space_group_name_H-M   'P 1'
#
loop_
_entity.id
_entity.type
_entity.pdbx_description
1 polymer ?
#
loop_
_entity_poly.entity_id
_entity_poly.type
_entity_poly.pdbx_seq_one_letter_code
_entity_poly.pdbx_strand_id
1 'polypeptide(L)' 'MKVSVVTPNYNGEKFLKNYFESLNLDSEQIGEVIIVDNGSSDSSLDYIQNNS' A
#
# COMPACT_ATOMS: atom_id res chain seq x y z
N MET A 1 3.48 -15.78 14.08
CA MET A 1 4.08 -14.43 14.21
C MET A 1 3.59 -13.63 13.03
N LYS A 2 3.13 -12.39 13.23
CA LYS A 2 2.70 -11.50 12.14
C LYS A 2 3.75 -10.42 11.91
N VAL A 3 3.82 -9.89 10.69
CA VAL A 3 4.75 -8.82 10.30
C VAL A 3 4.03 -7.51 10.02
N SER A 4 4.70 -6.40 10.26
CA SER A 4 4.27 -5.07 9.85
C SER A 4 4.96 -4.72 8.52
N VAL A 5 4.17 -4.36 7.50
CA VAL A 5 4.69 -3.94 6.20
C VAL A 5 4.67 -2.42 6.15
N VAL A 6 5.84 -1.78 6.05
CA VAL A 6 5.97 -0.33 5.97
C VAL A 6 6.41 0.06 4.56
N THR A 7 5.59 0.83 3.86
CA THR A 7 5.78 1.14 2.43
C THR A 7 5.80 2.65 2.20
N PRO A 8 6.94 3.23 1.77
CA PRO A 8 6.96 4.60 1.30
C PRO A 8 6.26 4.71 -0.05
N ASN A 9 5.38 5.70 -0.19
CA ASN A 9 4.68 6.02 -1.43
C ASN A 9 5.11 7.40 -1.94
N TYR A 10 5.51 7.46 -3.22
CA TYR A 10 5.70 8.72 -3.92
C TYR A 10 5.33 8.55 -5.40
N ASN A 11 4.23 9.16 -5.80
CA ASN A 11 3.65 9.03 -7.13
C ASN A 11 3.49 7.56 -7.59
N GLY A 12 2.92 6.74 -6.70
CA GLY A 12 2.85 5.29 -6.84
C GLY A 12 1.64 4.75 -7.60
N GLU A 13 0.77 5.60 -8.18
CA GLU A 13 -0.55 5.22 -8.71
C GLU A 13 -0.51 3.97 -9.61
N LYS A 14 0.50 3.88 -10.47
CA LYS A 14 0.66 2.78 -11.44
C LYS A 14 1.01 1.43 -10.82
N PHE A 15 1.44 1.41 -9.56
CA PHE A 15 1.91 0.20 -8.86
C PHE A 15 0.94 -0.29 -7.80
N LEU A 16 0.09 0.59 -7.27
CA LEU A 16 -0.74 0.31 -6.10
C LEU A 16 -1.66 -0.89 -6.30
N LYS A 17 -2.23 -1.07 -7.49
CA LYS A 17 -3.07 -2.24 -7.80
C LYS A 17 -2.33 -3.55 -7.55
N ASN A 18 -1.19 -3.73 -8.21
CA ASN A 18 -0.40 -4.96 -8.09
C ASN A 18 0.19 -5.10 -6.67
N TYR A 19 0.52 -3.98 -6.03
CA TYR A 19 1.00 -3.95 -4.65
C TYR A 19 -0.05 -4.52 -3.68
N PHE A 20 -1.30 -4.04 -3.71
CA PHE A 20 -2.36 -4.57 -2.85
C PHE A 20 -2.75 -6.00 -3.20
N GLU A 21 -2.79 -6.36 -4.49
CA GLU A 21 -2.98 -7.76 -4.90
C GLU A 21 -1.92 -8.68 -4.29
N SER A 22 -0.65 -8.26 -4.27
CA SER A 22 0.44 -9.01 -3.64
C SER A 22 0.26 -9.14 -2.13
N LEU A 23 -0.15 -8.07 -1.43
CA LEU A 23 -0.36 -8.12 0.02
C LEU A 23 -1.49 -9.09 0.40
N ASN A 24 -2.54 -9.14 -0.41
CA ASN A 24 -3.68 -10.02 -0.16
C ASN A 24 -3.29 -11.51 -0.22
N LEU A 25 -2.31 -11.88 -1.07
CA LEU A 25 -1.80 -13.26 -1.15
C LEU A 25 -1.12 -13.71 0.15
N ASP A 26 -0.51 -12.78 0.88
CA ASP A 26 0.21 -13.04 2.13
C ASP A 26 -0.55 -12.55 3.38
N SER A 27 -1.86 -12.28 3.26
CA SER A 27 -2.69 -11.65 4.29
C SER A 27 -2.69 -12.37 5.65
N GLU A 28 -2.54 -13.70 5.68
CA GLU A 28 -2.43 -14.49 6.91
C GLU A 28 -1.17 -14.16 7.73
N GLN A 29 -0.09 -13.73 7.07
CA GLN A 29 1.20 -13.40 7.71
C GLN A 29 1.30 -11.91 8.07
N ILE A 30 0.43 -11.07 7.50
CA ILE A 30 0.46 -9.62 7.68
C ILE A 30 -0.41 -9.23 8.90
N GLY A 31 0.16 -8.40 9.77
CA GLY A 31 -0.52 -7.79 10.91
C GLY A 31 -1.10 -6.43 10.57
N GLU A 32 -0.26 -5.58 9.98
CA GLU A 32 -0.62 -4.23 9.56
C GLU A 32 0.17 -3.81 8.33
N VAL A 33 -0.40 -2.87 7.58
CA VAL A 33 0.23 -2.21 6.44
C VAL A 33 0.23 -0.71 6.73
N ILE A 34 1.41 -0.11 6.77
CA ILE A 34 1.60 1.33 7.02
C ILE A 34 2.16 1.93 5.74
N ILE A 35 1.37 2.75 5.06
CA ILE A 35 1.81 3.48 3.87
C ILE A 35 2.15 4.91 4.27
N VAL A 36 3.38 5.33 3.99
CA VAL A 36 3.88 6.68 4.28
C VAL A 36 4.04 7.44 2.97
N ASP A 37 3.14 8.38 2.72
CA ASP A 37 3.22 9.23 1.53
C ASP A 37 4.29 10.32 1.68
N ASN A 38 5.06 10.55 0.61
CA ASN A 38 6.13 11.54 0.54
C ASN A 38 5.74 12.77 -0.30
N GLY A 39 4.50 13.23 -0.19
CA GLY A 39 4.00 14.39 -0.93
C GLY A 39 3.68 14.08 -2.38
N SER A 40 2.97 12.98 -2.62
CA SER A 40 2.54 12.59 -3.97
C SER A 40 1.63 13.64 -4.58
N SER A 41 1.77 13.84 -5.88
CA SER A 41 0.96 14.76 -6.71
C SER A 41 0.15 14.02 -7.77
N ASP A 42 0.19 12.70 -7.80
CA ASP A 42 -0.65 11.84 -8.63
C ASP A 42 -1.89 11.34 -7.86
N SER A 43 -2.65 10.41 -8.45
CA SER A 43 -3.86 9.88 -7.82
C SER A 43 -3.58 8.74 -6.83
N SER A 44 -2.33 8.54 -6.40
CA SER A 44 -1.97 7.43 -5.52
C SER A 44 -2.65 7.53 -4.15
N LEU A 45 -2.77 8.73 -3.59
CA LEU A 45 -3.49 8.97 -2.33
C LEU A 45 -4.98 8.63 -2.45
N ASP A 46 -5.63 9.10 -3.51
CA ASP A 46 -7.04 8.80 -3.78
C ASP A 46 -7.25 7.29 -3.98
N TYR A 47 -6.33 6.63 -4.69
CA TYR A 47 -6.37 5.19 -4.87
C TYR A 47 -6.25 4.45 -3.54
N ILE A 48 -5.29 4.82 -2.68
CA ILE A 48 -5.11 4.20 -1.36
C ILE A 48 -6.36 4.38 -0.50
N GLN A 49 -6.95 5.57 -0.45
CA GLN A 49 -8.12 5.85 0.39
C GLN A 49 -9.39 5.09 -0.05
N ASN A 50 -9.52 4.79 -1.35
CA ASN A 50 -10.70 4.10 -1.89
C ASN A 50 -10.52 2.57 -1.99
N ASN A 51 -9.31 2.04 -1.78
CA ASN A 51 -8.98 0.62 -1.94
C ASN A 51 -8.24 0.05 -0.71
N SER A 52 -8.36 0.70 0.45
CA SER A 52 -7.84 0.22 1.74
C SER A 52 -8.81 -0.71 2.47
#